data_AF-A0A7Y6U8B2-F1
#
_entry.id   AF-A0A7Y6U8B2-F1
#
_cell.length_a   1.000
_cell.length_b   1.000
_cell.length_c   1.000
_cell.angle_alpha   90.00
_cell.angle_beta   90.00
_cell.angle_gamma   90.00
#
_symmetry.space_group_name_H-M   'P 1'
#
loop_
_entity.id
_entity.type
_entity.pdbx_description
1 polymer ?
#
loop_
_entity_poly.entity_id
_entity_poly.type
_entity_poly.pdbx_seq_one_letter_code
_entity_poly.pdbx_strand_id
1 'polypeptide(L)'
;MNDFKNQWLRKRTFAIPASRLTGRLTTLKSDVPAADSLFWKLWNGSLDTAVQVLQTDYFKGIAAGTLDPNAYGSLMVQDGYYCFRGRDDYATAATCAQDETLREFFKAKAKSYDEYNETYHQTWHLREASGLIPGTDIKDYADYEAYVAGSLASPYMCVVMLPCEYLWPWIANFLDGYTPTNSLYRFWIEWNGGTPNGAYQMGNMLEQYRDKIDEDKAVEIFNTAMNYELKVFTSSTILTTIENGK
;
A
#
# COMPACT_ATOMS: atom_id res chain seq x y z
N MET A 1 7.80 -19.14 25.86
CA MET A 1 8.69 -18.50 24.86
C MET A 1 7.89 -17.89 23.69
N ASN A 2 6.69 -17.32 23.95
CA ASN A 2 5.78 -16.81 22.92
C ASN A 2 5.44 -15.30 23.04
N ASP A 3 5.82 -14.63 24.14
CA ASP A 3 5.45 -13.22 24.35
C ASP A 3 6.42 -12.20 23.74
N PHE A 4 7.68 -12.57 23.49
CA PHE A 4 8.67 -11.63 22.91
C PHE A 4 8.52 -11.43 21.40
N LYS A 5 7.87 -12.36 20.67
CA LYS A 5 7.69 -12.23 19.22
C LYS A 5 6.59 -11.21 18.85
N ASN A 6 5.63 -10.94 19.72
CA ASN A 6 4.46 -10.13 19.38
C ASN A 6 4.60 -8.63 19.66
N GLN A 7 5.62 -8.19 20.41
CA GLN A 7 5.76 -6.76 20.75
C GLN A 7 6.39 -5.91 19.64
N TRP A 8 7.07 -6.52 18.67
CA TRP A 8 7.84 -5.80 17.63
C TRP A 8 7.29 -6.00 16.21
N LEU A 9 6.34 -6.92 16.01
CA LEU A 9 5.86 -7.35 14.71
C LEU A 9 4.43 -6.87 14.48
N ARG A 10 4.27 -5.65 13.96
CA ARG A 10 2.94 -5.11 13.62
C ARG A 10 2.56 -5.55 12.21
N LYS A 11 1.42 -6.23 12.07
CA LYS A 11 0.81 -6.54 10.76
C LYS A 11 0.69 -5.26 9.93
N ARG A 12 1.05 -5.33 8.64
CA ARG A 12 0.78 -4.25 7.69
C ARG A 12 -0.72 -4.17 7.46
N THR A 13 -1.33 -3.11 7.96
CA THR A 13 -2.76 -2.86 7.77
C THR A 13 -3.03 -1.36 7.86
N PHE A 14 -3.83 -0.88 6.93
CA PHE A 14 -4.37 0.47 6.93
C PHE A 14 -5.89 0.46 7.13
N ALA A 15 -6.44 -0.67 7.58
CA ALA A 15 -7.86 -0.79 7.86
C ALA A 15 -8.27 0.21 8.95
N ILE A 16 -9.41 0.86 8.75
CA ILE A 16 -10.05 1.66 9.79
C ILE A 16 -10.62 0.66 10.82
N PRO A 17 -10.20 0.71 12.08
CA PRO A 17 -10.73 -0.16 13.13
C PRO A 17 -12.24 0.04 13.29
N ALA A 18 -12.96 -1.02 13.63
CA ALA A 18 -14.42 -0.97 13.81
C ALA A 18 -14.86 0.11 14.82
N SER A 19 -14.06 0.37 15.86
CA SER A 19 -14.32 1.43 16.84
C SER A 19 -14.28 2.85 16.27
N ARG A 20 -13.67 3.05 15.09
CA ARG A 20 -13.60 4.32 14.35
C ARG A 20 -14.60 4.41 13.19
N LEU A 21 -15.34 3.33 12.90
CA LEU A 21 -16.44 3.33 11.93
C LEU A 21 -17.71 3.91 12.57
N THR A 22 -17.70 5.21 12.80
CA THR A 22 -18.81 5.96 13.41
C THR A 22 -19.46 6.89 12.38
N GLY A 23 -20.54 7.59 12.77
CA GLY A 23 -21.21 8.55 11.88
C GLY A 23 -21.69 7.90 10.58
N ARG A 24 -21.28 8.47 9.44
CA ARG A 24 -21.68 7.99 8.11
C ARG A 24 -20.96 6.71 7.69
N LEU A 25 -19.92 6.29 8.42
CA LEU A 25 -19.14 5.10 8.15
C LEU A 25 -19.64 3.85 8.87
N THR A 26 -20.69 3.94 9.69
CA THR A 26 -21.22 2.82 10.48
C THR A 26 -21.66 1.61 9.64
N THR A 27 -22.00 1.82 8.37
CA THR A 27 -22.38 0.75 7.44
C THR A 27 -21.23 0.25 6.58
N LEU A 28 -20.05 0.88 6.65
CA LEU A 28 -18.89 0.46 5.88
C LEU A 28 -18.37 -0.88 6.42
N LYS A 29 -18.16 -1.83 5.52
CA LYS A 29 -17.72 -3.17 5.85
C LYS A 29 -16.32 -3.44 5.33
N SER A 30 -15.65 -4.38 5.99
CA SER A 30 -14.36 -4.95 5.55
C SER A 30 -14.50 -6.38 5.01
N ASP A 31 -15.72 -6.80 4.66
CA ASP A 31 -15.98 -8.05 3.96
C ASP A 31 -15.48 -7.97 2.52
N VAL A 32 -15.26 -9.13 1.92
CA VAL A 32 -14.82 -9.24 0.52
C VAL A 32 -15.80 -8.47 -0.37
N PRO A 33 -15.34 -7.53 -1.23
CA PRO A 33 -16.21 -6.83 -2.16
C PRO A 33 -17.01 -7.79 -3.04
N ALA A 34 -18.23 -7.39 -3.41
CA ALA A 34 -19.10 -8.15 -4.30
C ALA A 34 -18.34 -8.53 -5.59
N ALA A 35 -18.56 -9.74 -6.12
CA ALA A 35 -17.75 -10.30 -7.21
C ALA A 35 -17.75 -9.46 -8.51
N ASP A 36 -18.79 -8.66 -8.73
CA ASP A 36 -18.99 -7.75 -9.86
C ASP A 36 -18.60 -6.28 -9.56
N SER A 37 -18.04 -6.02 -8.38
CA SER A 37 -17.60 -4.68 -7.96
C SER A 37 -16.49 -4.11 -8.84
N LEU A 38 -16.37 -2.78 -8.84
CA LEU A 38 -15.29 -2.09 -9.52
C LEU A 38 -13.92 -2.53 -8.99
N PHE A 39 -13.82 -2.85 -7.69
CA PHE A 39 -12.60 -3.41 -7.09
C PHE A 39 -12.06 -4.62 -7.88
N TRP A 40 -12.91 -5.61 -8.18
CA TRP A 40 -12.47 -6.80 -8.91
C TRP A 40 -12.24 -6.53 -10.39
N LYS A 41 -12.99 -5.61 -11.00
CA LYS A 41 -12.71 -5.17 -12.38
C LYS A 41 -11.29 -4.59 -12.50
N LEU A 42 -10.93 -3.68 -11.59
CA LEU A 42 -9.61 -3.06 -11.53
C LEU A 42 -8.52 -4.10 -11.28
N TRP A 43 -8.68 -4.91 -10.22
CA TRP A 43 -7.68 -5.92 -9.87
C TRP A 43 -7.45 -6.95 -10.98
N ASN A 44 -8.52 -7.57 -11.48
CA ASN A 44 -8.41 -8.61 -12.50
C ASN A 44 -7.82 -8.06 -13.81
N GLY A 45 -8.12 -6.81 -14.15
CA GLY A 45 -7.53 -6.13 -15.31
C GLY A 45 -6.04 -5.86 -15.19
N SER A 46 -5.47 -5.93 -13.98
CA SER A 46 -4.06 -5.66 -13.68
C SER A 46 -3.24 -6.91 -13.32
N LEU A 47 -3.85 -8.10 -13.39
CA LEU A 47 -3.24 -9.33 -12.86
C LEU A 47 -1.90 -9.65 -13.52
N ASP A 48 -1.74 -9.35 -14.81
CA ASP A 48 -0.46 -9.51 -15.52
C ASP A 48 0.65 -8.66 -14.92
N THR A 49 0.34 -7.43 -14.48
CA THR A 49 1.31 -6.57 -13.78
C THR A 49 1.61 -7.11 -12.38
N ALA A 50 0.60 -7.58 -11.64
CA ALA A 50 0.81 -8.21 -10.33
C ALA A 50 1.71 -9.47 -10.42
N VAL A 51 1.54 -10.27 -11.47
CA VAL A 51 2.42 -11.42 -11.75
C VAL A 51 3.83 -10.95 -12.09
N GLN A 52 4.00 -9.89 -12.89
CA GLN A 52 5.33 -9.31 -13.14
C GLN A 52 6.01 -8.83 -11.85
N VAL A 53 5.25 -8.24 -10.91
CA VAL A 53 5.77 -7.86 -9.60
C VAL A 53 6.33 -9.08 -8.87
N LEU A 54 5.58 -10.19 -8.80
CA LEU A 54 6.07 -11.44 -8.21
C LEU A 54 7.35 -11.98 -8.85
N GLN A 55 7.59 -11.67 -10.12
CA GLN A 55 8.77 -12.10 -10.87
C GLN A 55 9.99 -11.18 -10.71
N THR A 56 9.86 -10.06 -9.99
CA THR A 56 11.01 -9.21 -9.66
C THR A 56 12.03 -9.97 -8.82
N ASP A 57 13.29 -9.56 -8.93
CA ASP A 57 14.37 -10.15 -8.13
C ASP A 57 14.15 -9.93 -6.62
N TYR A 58 13.42 -8.87 -6.26
CA TYR A 58 13.01 -8.62 -4.89
C TYR A 58 12.21 -9.80 -4.32
N PHE A 59 11.11 -10.17 -4.97
CA PHE A 59 10.22 -11.23 -4.47
C PHE A 59 10.77 -12.63 -4.69
N LYS A 60 11.55 -12.87 -5.75
CA LYS A 60 12.33 -14.10 -5.88
C LYS A 60 13.31 -14.27 -4.71
N GLY A 61 13.98 -13.19 -4.31
CA GLY A 61 14.87 -13.17 -3.16
C GLY A 61 14.15 -13.40 -1.82
N ILE A 62 12.96 -12.79 -1.62
CA ILE A 62 12.12 -13.05 -0.44
C ILE A 62 11.74 -14.53 -0.36
N ALA A 63 11.23 -15.10 -1.47
CA ALA A 63 10.78 -16.48 -1.53
C ALA A 63 11.91 -17.48 -1.24
N ALA A 64 13.09 -17.24 -1.81
CA ALA A 64 14.28 -18.08 -1.63
C ALA A 64 14.99 -17.84 -0.28
N GLY A 65 14.68 -16.76 0.43
CA GLY A 65 15.41 -16.36 1.64
C GLY A 65 16.79 -15.75 1.35
N THR A 66 17.02 -15.28 0.12
CA THR A 66 18.34 -14.84 -0.38
C THR A 66 18.38 -13.37 -0.81
N LEU A 67 17.30 -12.60 -0.62
CA LEU A 67 17.30 -11.16 -0.92
C LEU A 67 18.46 -10.47 -0.18
N ASP A 68 19.17 -9.57 -0.85
CA ASP A 68 20.20 -8.74 -0.22
C ASP A 68 19.56 -7.88 0.89
N PRO A 69 20.04 -7.95 2.15
CA PRO A 69 19.52 -7.14 3.25
C PRO A 69 19.54 -5.63 2.97
N ASN A 70 20.48 -5.14 2.14
CA ASN A 70 20.51 -3.73 1.72
C ASN A 70 19.37 -3.41 0.74
N ALA A 71 18.99 -4.34 -0.14
CA ALA A 71 17.83 -4.16 -1.00
C ALA A 71 16.54 -4.13 -0.17
N TYR A 72 16.42 -5.03 0.80
CA TYR A 72 15.32 -5.02 1.78
C TYR A 72 15.26 -3.69 2.55
N GLY A 73 16.37 -3.29 3.18
CA GLY A 73 16.45 -2.06 3.96
C GLY A 73 16.21 -0.80 3.14
N SER A 74 16.74 -0.76 1.90
CA SER A 74 16.50 0.32 0.95
C SER A 74 15.01 0.45 0.67
N LEU A 75 14.33 -0.64 0.27
CA LEU A 75 12.89 -0.58 0.02
C LEU A 75 12.11 -0.10 1.25
N MET A 76 12.45 -0.56 2.44
CA MET A 76 11.73 -0.14 3.66
C MET A 76 11.87 1.36 3.96
N VAL A 77 13.01 1.97 3.65
CA VAL A 77 13.18 3.43 3.73
C VAL A 77 12.32 4.12 2.67
N GLN A 78 12.35 3.63 1.42
CA GLN A 78 11.54 4.18 0.33
C GLN A 78 10.03 4.07 0.59
N ASP A 79 9.59 2.93 1.13
CA ASP A 79 8.21 2.67 1.55
C ASP A 79 7.80 3.57 2.73
N GLY A 80 8.72 3.90 3.63
CA GLY A 80 8.52 4.93 4.65
C GLY A 80 8.23 6.30 4.04
N TYR A 81 9.02 6.74 3.04
CA TYR A 81 8.75 7.99 2.31
C TYR A 81 7.34 7.97 1.71
N TYR A 82 7.01 6.90 1.00
CA TYR A 82 5.69 6.71 0.38
C TYR A 82 4.55 6.74 1.41
N CYS A 83 4.65 6.03 2.53
CA CYS A 83 3.59 5.99 3.53
C CYS A 83 3.40 7.33 4.28
N PHE A 84 4.48 8.09 4.49
CA PHE A 84 4.36 9.47 5.00
C PHE A 84 3.63 10.37 4.00
N ARG A 85 3.90 10.23 2.70
CA ARG A 85 3.21 10.99 1.63
C ARG A 85 1.75 10.57 1.48
N GLY A 86 1.46 9.27 1.46
CA GLY A 86 0.08 8.76 1.36
C GLY A 86 -0.82 9.22 2.52
N ARG A 87 -0.26 9.41 3.71
CA ARG A 87 -0.95 10.06 4.84
C ARG A 87 -1.40 11.49 4.46
N ASP A 88 -0.49 12.28 3.91
CA ASP A 88 -0.76 13.67 3.51
C ASP A 88 -1.73 13.73 2.32
N ASP A 89 -1.67 12.76 1.42
CA ASP A 89 -2.59 12.64 0.29
C ASP A 89 -4.01 12.33 0.78
N TYR A 90 -4.18 11.46 1.79
CA TYR A 90 -5.49 11.27 2.41
C TYR A 90 -6.00 12.54 3.11
N ALA A 91 -5.12 13.30 3.78
CA ALA A 91 -5.52 14.58 4.39
C ALA A 91 -5.94 15.62 3.33
N THR A 92 -5.26 15.63 2.19
CA THR A 92 -5.59 16.46 1.03
C THR A 92 -6.94 16.05 0.43
N ALA A 93 -7.12 14.76 0.13
CA ALA A 93 -8.37 14.22 -0.39
C ALA A 93 -9.56 14.47 0.55
N ALA A 94 -9.35 14.43 1.88
CA ALA A 94 -10.36 14.80 2.85
C ALA A 94 -10.79 16.28 2.75
N THR A 95 -9.85 17.18 2.44
CA THR A 95 -10.12 18.61 2.26
C THR A 95 -10.88 18.87 0.95
N CYS A 96 -10.56 18.10 -0.08
CA CYS A 96 -11.16 18.17 -1.42
C CYS A 96 -12.38 17.25 -1.62
N ALA A 97 -12.82 16.56 -0.57
CA ALA A 97 -13.86 15.54 -0.67
C ALA A 97 -15.19 16.13 -1.17
N GLN A 98 -15.81 15.45 -2.14
CA GLN A 98 -17.07 15.89 -2.75
C GLN A 98 -18.28 15.81 -1.80
N ASP A 99 -18.20 15.00 -0.75
CA ASP A 99 -19.23 14.90 0.29
C ASP A 99 -18.64 14.53 1.67
N GLU A 100 -19.51 14.57 2.69
CA GLU A 100 -19.10 14.30 4.07
C GLU A 100 -18.72 12.84 4.32
N THR A 101 -19.30 11.88 3.60
CA THR A 101 -18.96 10.46 3.79
C THR A 101 -17.52 10.20 3.37
N LEU A 102 -17.10 10.70 2.20
CA LEU A 102 -15.71 10.59 1.74
C LEU A 102 -14.76 11.40 2.61
N ARG A 103 -15.18 12.58 3.08
CA ARG A 103 -14.38 13.38 4.01
C ARG A 103 -14.10 12.63 5.32
N GLU A 104 -15.12 12.04 5.93
CA GLU A 104 -14.99 11.21 7.13
C GLU A 104 -14.09 9.99 6.86
N PHE A 105 -14.29 9.32 5.73
CA PHE A 105 -13.48 8.16 5.34
C PHE A 105 -12.00 8.50 5.17
N PHE A 106 -11.66 9.53 4.41
CA PHE A 106 -10.27 9.92 4.18
C PHE A 106 -9.58 10.46 5.43
N LYS A 107 -10.29 11.16 6.33
CA LYS A 107 -9.74 11.49 7.67
C LYS A 107 -9.42 10.24 8.47
N ALA A 108 -10.30 9.23 8.45
CA ALA A 108 -10.07 7.98 9.15
C ALA A 108 -8.92 7.15 8.52
N LYS A 109 -8.75 7.21 7.19
CA LYS A 109 -7.60 6.62 6.49
C LYS A 109 -6.30 7.34 6.82
N ALA A 110 -6.25 8.68 6.78
CA ALA A 110 -5.09 9.46 7.20
C ALA A 110 -4.63 9.08 8.62
N LYS A 111 -5.58 8.95 9.57
CA LYS A 111 -5.27 8.49 10.93
C LYS A 111 -4.76 7.05 10.98
N SER A 112 -5.25 6.16 10.11
CA SER A 112 -4.75 4.78 10.05
C SER A 112 -3.33 4.71 9.49
N TYR A 113 -2.99 5.61 8.56
CA TYR A 113 -1.61 5.80 8.09
C TYR A 113 -0.73 6.42 9.16
N ASP A 114 -1.18 7.45 9.90
CA ASP A 114 -0.44 7.99 11.06
C ASP A 114 -0.10 6.85 12.05
N GLU A 115 -1.10 6.03 12.38
CA GLU A 115 -0.91 4.89 13.28
C GLU A 115 0.07 3.85 12.70
N TYR A 116 0.02 3.54 11.41
CA TYR A 116 0.97 2.61 10.77
C TYR A 116 2.39 3.21 10.71
N ASN A 117 2.50 4.50 10.46
CA ASN A 117 3.76 5.22 10.32
C ASN A 117 4.60 5.22 11.60
N GLU A 118 3.98 5.01 12.77
CA GLU A 118 4.68 4.71 14.02
C GLU A 118 5.63 3.51 13.91
N THR A 119 5.36 2.54 13.04
CA THR A 119 6.30 1.43 12.77
C THR A 119 7.60 1.94 12.15
N TYR A 120 7.58 2.94 11.26
CA TYR A 120 8.82 3.54 10.75
C TYR A 120 9.54 4.38 11.81
N HIS A 121 8.81 5.05 12.70
CA HIS A 121 9.42 5.77 13.83
C HIS A 121 10.13 4.83 14.80
N GLN A 122 9.50 3.70 15.14
CA GLN A 122 9.99 2.78 16.17
C GLN A 122 11.04 1.79 15.64
N THR A 123 10.83 1.24 14.45
CA THR A 123 11.69 0.19 13.89
C THR A 123 12.83 0.76 13.04
N TRP A 124 12.54 1.80 12.26
CA TRP A 124 13.47 2.33 11.26
C TRP A 124 14.04 3.71 11.64
N HIS A 125 13.55 4.31 12.74
CA HIS A 125 13.95 5.63 13.22
C HIS A 125 13.81 6.76 12.18
N LEU A 126 12.84 6.64 11.29
CA LEU A 126 12.52 7.63 10.26
C LEU A 126 11.49 8.60 10.81
N ARG A 127 11.76 9.92 10.78
CA ARG A 127 10.85 10.93 11.38
C ARG A 127 9.68 11.31 10.47
N GLU A 128 9.95 11.56 9.20
CA GLU A 128 9.01 12.14 8.24
C GLU A 128 9.62 12.12 6.84
N ALA A 129 8.80 12.22 5.79
CA ALA A 129 9.25 12.16 4.39
C ALA A 129 10.39 13.13 4.05
N SER A 130 10.41 14.33 4.63
CA SER A 130 11.40 15.38 4.33
C SER A 130 12.83 15.01 4.73
N GLY A 131 13.00 14.05 5.65
CA GLY A 131 14.31 13.54 6.08
C GLY A 131 14.84 12.39 5.22
N LEU A 132 14.10 11.96 4.18
CA LEU A 132 14.44 10.82 3.34
C LEU A 132 14.84 11.30 1.94
N ILE A 133 15.74 10.53 1.31
CA ILE A 133 16.09 10.73 -0.11
C ILE A 133 15.34 9.67 -0.92
N PRO A 134 14.22 10.04 -1.58
CA PRO A 134 13.48 9.07 -2.37
C PRO A 134 14.21 8.76 -3.68
N GLY A 135 14.14 7.50 -4.11
CA GLY A 135 14.47 7.10 -5.47
C GLY A 135 13.43 7.65 -6.46
N THR A 136 13.80 7.69 -7.74
CA THR A 136 12.93 8.26 -8.79
C THR A 136 11.58 7.57 -8.86
N ASP A 137 11.52 6.23 -8.90
CA ASP A 137 10.26 5.52 -9.10
C ASP A 137 9.27 5.70 -7.94
N ILE A 138 9.73 5.68 -6.68
CA ILE A 138 8.85 5.88 -5.52
C ILE A 138 8.40 7.33 -5.40
N LYS A 139 9.26 8.28 -5.79
CA LYS A 139 8.92 9.70 -5.81
C LYS A 139 7.84 9.97 -6.86
N ASP A 140 8.04 9.46 -8.08
CA ASP A 140 7.08 9.62 -9.17
C ASP A 140 5.73 8.97 -8.82
N TYR A 141 5.75 7.84 -8.10
CA TYR A 141 4.53 7.23 -7.58
C TYR A 141 3.83 8.13 -6.56
N ALA A 142 4.53 8.59 -5.53
CA ALA A 142 3.96 9.47 -4.50
C ALA A 142 3.46 10.80 -5.08
N ASP A 143 4.14 11.35 -6.10
CA ASP A 143 3.70 12.56 -6.78
C ASP A 143 2.42 12.31 -7.61
N TYR A 144 2.28 11.11 -8.20
CA TYR A 144 1.06 10.72 -8.90
C TYR A 144 -0.13 10.58 -7.93
N GLU A 145 0.07 10.00 -6.76
CA GLU A 145 -0.96 9.91 -5.70
C GLU A 145 -1.38 11.30 -5.23
N ALA A 146 -0.41 12.19 -4.98
CA ALA A 146 -0.69 13.58 -4.62
C ALA A 146 -1.48 14.32 -5.71
N TYR A 147 -1.17 14.08 -6.99
CA TYR A 147 -1.94 14.63 -8.10
C TYR A 147 -3.40 14.14 -8.07
N VAL A 148 -3.62 12.83 -7.91
CA VAL A 148 -4.98 12.26 -7.84
C VAL A 148 -5.73 12.83 -6.64
N ALA A 149 -5.10 12.90 -5.47
CA ALA A 149 -5.69 13.38 -4.23
C ALA A 149 -6.12 14.86 -4.28
N GLY A 150 -5.31 15.71 -4.91
CA GLY A 150 -5.53 17.15 -4.96
C GLY A 150 -6.27 17.66 -6.20
N SER A 151 -6.27 16.90 -7.30
CA SER A 151 -6.68 17.42 -8.62
C SER A 151 -7.81 16.66 -9.29
N LEU A 152 -8.13 15.42 -8.86
CA LEU A 152 -9.19 14.62 -9.45
C LEU A 152 -10.41 14.50 -8.52
N ALA A 153 -11.50 13.94 -9.05
CA ALA A 153 -12.68 13.66 -8.24
C ALA A 153 -12.33 12.70 -7.09
N SER A 154 -12.78 13.05 -5.89
CA SER A 154 -12.32 12.43 -4.64
C SER A 154 -12.44 10.89 -4.55
N PRO A 155 -13.42 10.18 -5.18
CA PRO A 155 -13.43 8.71 -5.16
C PRO A 155 -12.23 8.07 -5.88
N TYR A 156 -11.56 8.78 -6.80
CA TYR A 156 -10.34 8.28 -7.43
C TYR A 156 -9.18 8.13 -6.44
N MET A 157 -9.25 8.77 -5.26
CA MET A 157 -8.29 8.51 -4.19
C MET A 157 -8.37 7.05 -3.71
N CYS A 158 -9.56 6.46 -3.65
CA CYS A 158 -9.68 5.02 -3.39
C CYS A 158 -9.02 4.20 -4.50
N VAL A 159 -9.19 4.61 -5.76
CA VAL A 159 -8.64 3.89 -6.91
C VAL A 159 -7.10 3.86 -6.89
N VAL A 160 -6.45 5.01 -6.65
CA VAL A 160 -4.99 5.11 -6.72
C VAL A 160 -4.28 4.41 -5.55
N MET A 161 -4.90 4.37 -4.37
CA MET A 161 -4.32 3.75 -3.17
C MET A 161 -4.56 2.23 -3.07
N LEU A 162 -5.56 1.70 -3.80
CA LEU A 162 -5.92 0.28 -3.74
C LEU A 162 -4.77 -0.68 -4.10
N PRO A 163 -3.94 -0.43 -5.14
CA PRO A 163 -2.76 -1.26 -5.44
C PRO A 163 -1.89 -1.52 -4.23
N CYS A 164 -1.48 -0.47 -3.51
CA CYS A 164 -0.62 -0.57 -2.34
C CYS A 164 -1.26 -1.37 -1.18
N GLU A 165 -2.56 -1.21 -0.93
CA GLU A 165 -3.22 -1.92 0.16
C GLU A 165 -3.57 -3.37 -0.17
N TYR A 166 -3.70 -3.73 -1.45
CA TYR A 166 -4.11 -5.08 -1.87
C TYR A 166 -2.96 -5.94 -2.41
N LEU A 167 -2.03 -5.36 -3.17
CA LEU A 167 -0.94 -6.11 -3.82
C LEU A 167 -0.03 -6.77 -2.78
N TRP A 168 0.35 -6.05 -1.73
CA TRP A 168 1.22 -6.56 -0.67
C TRP A 168 0.67 -7.81 0.03
N PRO A 169 -0.57 -7.81 0.58
CA PRO A 169 -1.16 -9.01 1.15
C PRO A 169 -1.40 -10.10 0.11
N TRP A 170 -1.75 -9.76 -1.14
CA TRP A 170 -1.89 -10.75 -2.21
C TRP A 170 -0.56 -11.48 -2.49
N ILE A 171 0.56 -10.74 -2.60
CA ILE A 171 1.89 -11.30 -2.77
C ILE A 171 2.28 -12.18 -1.57
N ALA A 172 2.10 -11.67 -0.36
CA ALA A 172 2.44 -12.42 0.85
C ALA A 172 1.66 -13.72 0.97
N ASN A 173 0.35 -13.69 0.69
CA ASN A 173 -0.48 -14.90 0.66
C ASN A 173 -0.05 -15.87 -0.43
N PHE A 174 0.35 -15.37 -1.61
CA PHE A 174 0.88 -16.21 -2.67
C PHE A 174 2.19 -16.88 -2.23
N LEU A 175 3.13 -16.11 -1.68
CA LEU A 175 4.47 -16.59 -1.29
C LEU A 175 4.49 -17.46 -0.03
N ASP A 176 3.43 -17.47 0.78
CA ASP A 176 3.34 -18.29 2.00
C ASP A 176 3.54 -19.79 1.71
N GLY A 177 3.01 -20.28 0.58
CA GLY A 177 3.18 -21.66 0.15
C GLY A 177 4.56 -22.01 -0.42
N TYR A 178 5.39 -21.00 -0.73
CA TYR A 178 6.68 -21.18 -1.40
C TYR A 178 7.88 -20.82 -0.52
N THR A 179 7.67 -20.05 0.55
CA THR A 179 8.75 -19.54 1.41
C THR A 179 8.92 -20.46 2.64
N PRO A 180 10.09 -21.08 2.83
CA PRO A 180 10.35 -21.92 4.00
C PRO A 180 10.06 -21.20 5.33
N THR A 181 9.51 -21.90 6.31
CA THR A 181 9.18 -21.32 7.63
C THR A 181 10.40 -20.87 8.43
N ASN A 182 11.60 -21.36 8.08
CA ASN A 182 12.88 -20.94 8.62
C ASN A 182 13.62 -19.93 7.73
N SER A 183 12.99 -19.42 6.66
CA SER A 183 13.56 -18.38 5.80
C SER A 183 13.83 -17.11 6.59
N LEU A 184 14.94 -16.42 6.27
CA LEU A 184 15.28 -15.12 6.84
C LEU A 184 14.14 -14.11 6.69
N TYR A 185 13.43 -14.15 5.55
CA TYR A 185 12.35 -13.21 5.23
C TYR A 185 10.95 -13.75 5.54
N ARG A 186 10.85 -14.83 6.33
CA ARG A 186 9.54 -15.38 6.75
C ARG A 186 8.67 -14.32 7.44
N PHE A 187 9.30 -13.43 8.19
CA PHE A 187 8.60 -12.34 8.86
C PHE A 187 7.84 -11.44 7.87
N TRP A 188 8.36 -11.22 6.65
CA TRP A 188 7.70 -10.34 5.67
C TRP A 188 6.39 -10.97 5.20
N ILE A 189 6.37 -12.28 4.96
CA ILE A 189 5.15 -13.05 4.65
C ILE A 189 4.15 -12.91 5.80
N GLU A 190 4.61 -13.11 7.03
CA GLU A 190 3.78 -13.06 8.22
C GLU A 190 3.25 -11.66 8.52
N TRP A 191 3.98 -10.59 8.19
CA TRP A 191 3.52 -9.22 8.42
C TRP A 191 2.53 -8.74 7.37
N ASN A 192 2.72 -9.16 6.11
CA ASN A 192 1.94 -8.65 4.99
C ASN A 192 0.75 -9.54 4.64
N GLY A 193 0.81 -10.85 4.91
CA GLY A 193 -0.26 -11.78 4.57
C GLY A 193 -1.50 -11.68 5.47
N GLY A 194 -2.49 -12.52 5.19
CA GLY A 194 -3.80 -12.54 5.84
C GLY A 194 -4.86 -11.81 5.03
N THR A 195 -5.99 -11.52 5.68
CA THR A 195 -7.14 -10.87 5.03
C THR A 195 -6.85 -9.38 4.79
N PRO A 196 -6.96 -8.88 3.55
CA PRO A 196 -6.67 -7.49 3.21
C PRO A 196 -7.84 -6.55 3.55
N ASN A 197 -8.19 -6.49 4.83
CA ASN A 197 -9.38 -5.75 5.32
C ASN A 197 -9.36 -4.27 4.92
N GLY A 198 -8.20 -3.62 4.88
CA GLY A 198 -8.06 -2.22 4.49
C GLY A 198 -8.42 -1.98 3.02
N ALA A 199 -7.90 -2.84 2.13
CA ALA A 199 -8.25 -2.81 0.72
C ALA A 199 -9.73 -3.13 0.48
N TYR A 200 -10.30 -4.10 1.20
CA TYR A 200 -11.72 -4.42 1.11
C TYR A 200 -12.62 -3.28 1.59
N GLN A 201 -12.28 -2.61 2.69
CA GLN A 201 -12.97 -1.38 3.12
C GLN A 201 -12.91 -0.30 2.03
N MET A 202 -11.76 -0.13 1.39
CA MET A 202 -11.59 0.85 0.33
C MET A 202 -12.39 0.49 -0.94
N GLY A 203 -12.42 -0.78 -1.32
CA GLY A 203 -13.25 -1.28 -2.42
C GLY A 203 -14.74 -1.10 -2.16
N ASN A 204 -15.21 -1.41 -0.94
CA ASN A 204 -16.60 -1.21 -0.53
C ASN A 204 -16.98 0.27 -0.40
N MET A 205 -16.03 1.14 -0.06
CA MET A 205 -16.24 2.59 -0.14
C MET A 205 -16.35 3.03 -1.60
N LEU A 206 -15.42 2.63 -2.46
CA LEU A 206 -15.41 2.96 -3.89
C LEU A 206 -16.71 2.54 -4.59
N GLU A 207 -17.26 1.37 -4.27
CA GLU A 207 -18.49 0.87 -4.90
C GLU A 207 -19.70 1.79 -4.67
N GLN A 208 -19.75 2.51 -3.55
CA GLN A 208 -20.81 3.50 -3.27
C GLN A 208 -20.77 4.74 -4.18
N TYR A 209 -19.68 4.88 -4.96
CA TYR A 209 -19.41 6.01 -5.84
C TYR A 209 -19.18 5.59 -7.29
N ARG A 210 -19.38 4.31 -7.62
CA ARG A 210 -19.13 3.77 -8.95
C ARG A 210 -19.93 4.49 -10.04
N ASP A 211 -21.17 4.86 -9.74
CA ASP A 211 -22.07 5.62 -10.63
C ASP A 211 -21.70 7.10 -10.77
N LYS A 212 -20.73 7.60 -9.99
CA LYS A 212 -20.29 9.00 -9.94
C LYS A 212 -18.89 9.21 -10.54
N ILE A 213 -18.27 8.16 -11.06
CA ILE A 213 -16.94 8.23 -11.69
C ILE A 213 -16.94 7.59 -13.06
N ASP A 214 -15.92 7.94 -13.85
CA ASP A 214 -15.61 7.28 -15.11
C ASP A 214 -14.80 6.01 -14.82
N GLU A 215 -15.37 4.85 -15.12
CA GLU A 215 -14.72 3.56 -14.88
C GLU A 215 -13.45 3.37 -15.74
N ASP A 216 -13.42 3.90 -16.96
CA ASP A 216 -12.23 3.78 -17.82
C ASP A 216 -11.10 4.63 -17.27
N LYS A 217 -11.43 5.81 -16.74
CA LYS A 217 -10.46 6.63 -15.98
C LYS A 217 -9.99 5.93 -14.71
N ALA A 218 -10.88 5.24 -13.98
CA ALA A 218 -10.50 4.45 -12.81
C ALA A 218 -9.53 3.32 -13.19
N VAL A 219 -9.78 2.61 -14.30
CA VAL A 219 -8.88 1.58 -14.84
C VAL A 219 -7.52 2.17 -15.19
N GLU A 220 -7.47 3.32 -15.85
CA GLU A 220 -6.21 4.02 -16.18
C GLU A 220 -5.40 4.36 -14.91
N ILE A 221 -6.06 4.94 -13.91
CA ILE A 221 -5.43 5.34 -12.65
C ILE A 221 -4.87 4.13 -11.90
N PHE A 222 -5.67 3.08 -11.77
CA PHE A 222 -5.26 1.86 -11.09
C PHE A 222 -4.09 1.17 -11.78
N ASN A 223 -4.14 1.05 -13.11
CA ASN A 223 -3.05 0.44 -13.89
C ASN A 223 -1.77 1.28 -13.82
N THR A 224 -1.90 2.61 -13.79
CA THR A 224 -0.75 3.50 -13.60
C THR A 224 -0.08 3.26 -12.24
N ALA A 225 -0.87 3.19 -11.16
CA ALA A 225 -0.37 2.87 -9.82
C ALA A 225 0.24 1.47 -9.72
N MET A 226 -0.38 0.44 -10.31
CA MET A 226 0.20 -0.92 -10.40
C MET A 226 1.53 -0.96 -11.16
N ASN A 227 1.68 -0.15 -12.21
CA ASN A 227 2.95 -0.05 -12.93
C ASN A 227 4.03 0.66 -12.10
N TYR A 228 3.66 1.60 -11.24
CA TYR A 228 4.60 2.18 -10.29
C TYR A 228 5.04 1.17 -9.24
N GLU A 229 4.14 0.35 -8.69
CA GLU A 229 4.50 -0.77 -7.80
C GLU A 229 5.55 -1.68 -8.48
N LEU A 230 5.32 -2.09 -9.73
CA LEU A 230 6.30 -2.86 -10.51
C LEU A 230 7.65 -2.17 -10.63
N LYS A 231 7.67 -0.88 -10.96
CA LYS A 231 8.93 -0.11 -11.07
C LYS A 231 9.67 -0.05 -9.73
N VAL A 232 8.97 0.27 -8.64
CA VAL A 232 9.53 0.36 -7.28
C VAL A 232 10.15 -0.98 -6.86
N PHE A 233 9.43 -2.10 -7.02
CA PHE A 233 9.97 -3.40 -6.67
C PHE A 233 11.13 -3.81 -7.58
N THR A 234 11.09 -3.43 -8.86
CA THR A 234 12.20 -3.70 -9.79
C THR A 234 13.46 -2.93 -9.38
N SER A 235 13.35 -1.62 -9.14
CA SER A 235 14.50 -0.77 -8.80
C SER A 235 15.03 -0.98 -7.40
N SER A 236 14.24 -1.55 -6.48
CA SER A 236 14.69 -1.84 -5.10
C SER A 236 15.89 -2.81 -4.99
N THR A 237 16.16 -3.59 -6.03
CA THR A 237 17.32 -4.49 -6.11
C THR A 237 18.51 -3.91 -6.87
N ILE A 238 18.33 -2.74 -7.49
CA ILE A 238 19.39 -2.02 -8.21
C ILE A 238 20.09 -1.11 -7.20
N LEU A 239 21.03 -1.67 -6.45
CA LEU A 239 21.81 -0.92 -5.49
C LEU A 239 22.87 -0.09 -6.22
N THR A 240 22.78 1.24 -6.16
CA THR A 240 23.88 2.10 -6.59
C THR A 240 25.05 1.88 -5.64
N THR A 241 26.06 1.14 -6.09
CA THR A 241 27.37 1.19 -5.45
C THR A 241 27.87 2.62 -5.57
N ILE A 242 28.15 3.26 -4.42
CA ILE A 242 29.04 4.42 -4.42
C ILE A 242 30.35 3.88 -4.97
N GLU A 243 30.59 4.04 -6.28
CA GLU A 243 31.93 3.94 -6.80
C GLU A 243 32.73 4.97 -6.02
N ASN A 244 33.65 4.47 -5.19
CA ASN A 244 34.52 5.27 -4.34
C ASN A 244 35.25 6.32 -5.19
N GLY A 245 34.62 7.48 -5.35
CA GLY A 245 35.19 8.66 -5.95
C GLY A 245 35.93 9.42 -4.87
N LYS A 246 37.24 9.15 -4.77
CA LYS A 246 38.32 10.03 -4.29
C LYS A 246 38.08 10.85 -3.02
#